data_AF-A0AAV0RSU3-F1
#
_entry.id   AF-A0AAV0RSU3-F1
#
_cell.length_a   1.000
_cell.length_b   1.000
_cell.length_c   1.000
_cell.angle_alpha   90.00
_cell.angle_beta   90.00
_cell.angle_gamma   90.00
#
_symmetry.space_group_name_H-M   'P 1'
#
loop_
_entity.id
_entity.type
_entity.pdbx_description
1 polymer ?
#
loop_
_entity_poly.entity_id
_entity_poly.type
_entity_poly.pdbx_seq_one_letter_code
_entity_poly.pdbx_strand_id
1 'polypeptide(L)'
;MESTAEAMNEAISMSDNEKQLRHEKHYRYVSSHDVAYWSRSFFQDLERACKDHFRRRCWGIGLSFGFRVVALDPNFRKLSIDAIVSAYLRSKKRAILLDYDGTVMPQTSINKSPSQEKLGIAAEHGYYLR
;
A
#
# COMPACT_ATOMS: atom_id res chain seq x y z
N MET A 1 10.22 -25.08 17.25
CA MET A 1 11.37 -25.74 17.89
C MET A 1 11.95 -26.77 16.94
N GLU A 2 11.12 -27.69 16.41
CA GLU A 2 11.50 -28.65 15.36
C GLU A 2 12.17 -28.00 14.14
N SER A 3 11.51 -27.02 13.50
CA SER A 3 12.04 -26.32 12.32
C SER A 3 13.41 -25.65 12.55
N THR A 4 13.71 -25.19 13.77
CA THR A 4 15.02 -24.62 14.10
C THR A 4 16.08 -25.72 14.20
N ALA A 5 15.73 -26.85 14.84
CA ALA A 5 16.64 -27.98 14.98
C ALA A 5 16.96 -28.62 13.62
N GLU A 6 15.96 -28.78 12.75
CA GLU A 6 16.14 -29.22 11.36
C GLU A 6 17.08 -28.30 10.59
N ALA A 7 16.84 -26.98 10.64
CA ALA A 7 17.69 -26.00 9.96
C ALA A 7 19.14 -25.99 10.48
N MET A 8 19.35 -26.21 11.78
CA MET A 8 20.70 -26.34 12.36
C MET A 8 21.41 -27.62 11.88
N ASN A 9 20.68 -28.75 11.85
CA ASN A 9 21.21 -30.01 11.35
C ASN A 9 21.58 -29.92 9.85
N GLU A 10 20.73 -29.29 9.04
CA GLU A 10 21.02 -28.99 7.63
C GLU A 10 22.24 -28.09 7.48
N ALA A 11 22.36 -27.03 8.29
CA ALA A 11 23.49 -26.10 8.22
C ALA A 11 24.83 -26.78 8.53
N ILE A 12 24.88 -27.67 9.54
CA ILE A 12 26.10 -28.39 9.93
C ILE A 12 26.43 -29.50 8.93
N SER A 13 25.41 -30.16 8.37
CA SER A 13 25.58 -31.25 7.40
C SER A 13 25.86 -30.77 5.97
N MET A 14 25.83 -29.47 5.73
CA MET A 14 26.00 -28.86 4.40
C MET A 14 27.41 -29.09 3.83
N SER A 15 27.48 -29.38 2.53
CA SER A 15 28.76 -29.50 1.82
C SER A 15 29.48 -28.16 1.71
N ASP A 16 30.81 -28.18 1.65
CA ASP A 16 31.60 -26.94 1.56
C ASP A 16 31.36 -26.16 0.27
N ASN A 17 31.10 -26.86 -0.85
CA ASN A 17 30.71 -26.22 -2.11
C ASN A 17 29.39 -25.43 -1.97
N GLU A 18 28.41 -26.01 -1.30
CA GLU A 18 27.13 -25.34 -1.07
C GLU A 18 27.27 -24.16 -0.11
N LYS A 19 28.09 -24.31 0.95
CA LYS A 19 28.42 -23.20 1.87
C LYS A 19 29.04 -22.02 1.11
N GLN A 20 30.00 -22.30 0.24
CA GLN A 20 30.67 -21.27 -0.57
C GLN A 20 29.68 -20.55 -1.49
N LEU A 21 28.83 -21.28 -2.21
CA LEU A 21 27.83 -20.69 -3.10
C LEU A 21 26.83 -19.80 -2.35
N ARG A 22 26.32 -20.28 -1.20
CA ARG A 22 25.41 -19.51 -0.35
C ARG A 22 26.10 -18.26 0.23
N HIS A 23 27.35 -18.40 0.68
CA HIS A 23 28.15 -17.29 1.18
C HIS A 23 28.35 -16.23 0.10
N GLU A 24 28.79 -16.60 -1.10
CA GLU A 24 28.99 -15.65 -2.19
C GLU A 24 27.70 -14.93 -2.58
N LYS A 25 26.58 -15.65 -2.67
CA LYS A 25 25.27 -15.05 -2.94
C LYS A 25 24.92 -14.00 -1.88
N HIS A 26 25.01 -14.36 -0.61
CA HIS A 26 24.64 -13.48 0.50
C HIS A 26 25.61 -12.30 0.62
N TYR A 27 26.90 -12.54 0.45
CA TYR A 27 27.95 -11.53 0.48
C TYR A 27 27.74 -10.48 -0.61
N ARG A 28 27.45 -10.89 -1.85
CA ARG A 28 27.14 -9.96 -2.95
C ARG A 28 25.92 -9.10 -2.65
N TYR A 29 24.88 -9.67 -2.04
CA TYR A 29 23.68 -8.93 -1.66
C TYR A 29 24.01 -7.89 -0.58
N VAL A 30 24.60 -8.31 0.54
CA VAL A 30 24.95 -7.42 1.66
C VAL A 30 25.95 -6.33 1.23
N SER A 31 26.89 -6.67 0.35
CA SER A 31 27.90 -5.71 -0.14
C SER A 31 27.33 -4.68 -1.12
N SER A 32 26.25 -5.00 -1.83
CA SER A 32 25.60 -4.07 -2.77
C SER A 32 24.45 -3.28 -2.14
N HIS A 33 23.85 -3.79 -1.06
CA HIS A 33 22.73 -3.17 -0.34
C HIS A 33 23.23 -2.51 0.95
N ASP A 34 24.20 -1.61 0.79
CA ASP A 34 24.76 -0.84 1.89
C ASP A 34 23.82 0.27 2.38
N VAL A 35 24.28 1.04 3.38
CA VAL A 35 23.52 2.18 3.94
C VAL A 35 23.22 3.24 2.86
N ALA A 36 24.11 3.42 1.87
CA ALA A 36 23.89 4.36 0.79
C ALA A 36 22.78 3.88 -0.16
N TYR A 37 22.73 2.58 -0.47
CA TYR A 37 21.61 1.97 -1.19
C TYR A 37 20.30 2.13 -0.42
N TRP A 38 20.30 1.76 0.87
CA TRP A 38 19.11 1.89 1.72
C TRP A 38 18.60 3.32 1.76
N SER A 39 19.47 4.31 2.01
CA SER A 39 19.06 5.71 2.11
C SER A 39 18.47 6.22 0.79
N ARG A 40 19.08 5.91 -0.36
CA ARG A 40 18.53 6.28 -1.68
C ARG A 40 17.14 5.67 -1.93
N SER A 41 17.00 4.37 -1.70
CA SER A 41 15.72 3.66 -1.85
C SER A 41 14.65 4.26 -0.92
N PHE A 42 14.99 4.48 0.34
CA PHE A 42 14.10 5.09 1.31
C PHE A 42 13.65 6.51 0.89
N PHE A 43 14.57 7.36 0.45
CA PHE A 43 14.22 8.72 0.01
C PHE A 43 13.32 8.72 -1.23
N GLN A 44 13.57 7.82 -2.19
CA GLN A 44 12.70 7.67 -3.37
C GLN A 44 11.29 7.24 -2.99
N ASP A 45 11.16 6.28 -2.09
CA ASP A 45 9.85 5.82 -1.61
C ASP A 45 9.14 6.88 -0.78
N LEU A 46 9.88 7.63 0.03
CA LEU A 46 9.35 8.77 0.79
C LEU A 46 8.82 9.86 -0.15
N GLU A 47 9.59 10.25 -1.17
CA GLU A 47 9.16 11.25 -2.16
C GLU A 47 7.89 10.80 -2.87
N ARG A 48 7.85 9.53 -3.32
CA ARG A 48 6.67 8.92 -3.95
C ARG A 48 5.45 8.93 -3.03
N ALA A 49 5.61 8.53 -1.77
CA ALA A 49 4.53 8.55 -0.80
C ALA A 49 4.00 9.98 -0.56
N CYS A 50 4.86 10.99 -0.61
CA CYS A 50 4.49 12.38 -0.40
C CYS A 50 4.00 13.12 -1.66
N LYS A 51 4.27 12.61 -2.87
CA LYS A 51 4.09 13.32 -4.16
C LYS A 51 2.69 13.92 -4.37
N ASP A 52 1.64 13.26 -3.86
CA ASP A 52 0.26 13.74 -3.99
C ASP A 52 -0.38 14.16 -2.66
N HIS A 53 0.34 14.13 -1.54
CA HIS A 53 -0.21 14.49 -0.24
C HIS A 53 -0.69 15.95 -0.20
N PHE A 54 0.03 16.87 -0.85
CA PHE A 54 -0.36 18.29 -0.92
C PHE A 54 -1.55 18.56 -1.85
N ARG A 55 -1.93 17.62 -2.72
CA ARG A 55 -3.09 17.77 -3.60
C ARG A 55 -4.37 17.28 -2.94
N ARG A 56 -4.27 16.46 -1.88
CA ARG A 56 -5.43 15.90 -1.18
C ARG A 56 -5.99 16.90 -0.17
N ARG A 57 -7.31 16.99 -0.09
CA ARG A 57 -8.01 17.80 0.93
C ARG A 57 -8.24 16.94 2.16
N CYS A 58 -7.74 17.40 3.31
CA CYS A 58 -7.99 16.76 4.59
C CYS A 58 -9.34 17.20 5.17
N TRP A 59 -10.14 16.23 5.64
CA TRP A 59 -11.42 16.47 6.29
C TRP A 59 -11.50 15.75 7.63
N GLY A 60 -12.03 16.43 8.64
CA GLY A 60 -12.43 15.79 9.89
C GLY A 60 -13.80 15.13 9.76
N ILE A 61 -13.92 13.87 10.18
CA ILE A 61 -15.17 13.12 10.24
C ILE A 61 -15.31 12.49 11.63
N GLY A 62 -16.53 12.45 12.15
CA GLY A 62 -16.83 11.92 13.49
C GLY A 62 -16.94 13.00 14.56
N LEU A 63 -17.37 12.60 15.76
CA LEU A 63 -17.56 13.47 16.92
C LEU A 63 -16.79 12.87 18.11
N SER A 64 -16.25 13.73 18.98
CA SER A 64 -15.55 13.32 20.21
C SER A 64 -14.45 12.25 19.94
N PHE A 65 -14.40 11.17 20.71
CA PHE A 65 -13.44 10.07 20.57
C PHE A 65 -13.54 9.27 19.26
N GLY A 66 -14.58 9.52 18.45
CA GLY A 66 -14.73 8.95 17.11
C GLY A 66 -14.18 9.83 15.99
N PHE A 67 -13.55 10.96 16.31
CA PHE A 67 -12.99 11.88 15.30
C PHE A 67 -11.80 11.25 14.57
N ARG A 68 -11.80 11.35 13.25
CA ARG A 68 -10.73 10.90 12.35
C ARG A 68 -10.49 11.94 11.26
N VAL A 69 -9.25 12.08 10.84
CA VAL A 69 -8.88 12.88 9.66
C VAL A 69 -8.74 11.95 8.46
N VAL A 70 -9.39 12.29 7.36
CA VAL A 70 -9.26 11.58 6.09
C VAL A 70 -8.72 12.51 5.01
N ALA A 71 -7.84 12.00 4.15
CA ALA A 71 -7.31 12.71 2.99
C ALA A 71 -8.05 12.26 1.74
N LEU A 72 -8.80 13.17 1.10
CA LEU A 72 -9.64 12.90 -0.05
C LEU A 72 -9.10 13.60 -1.30
N ASP A 73 -9.49 13.10 -2.48
CA ASP A 73 -9.18 13.72 -3.76
C ASP A 73 -9.63 15.19 -3.79
N PRO A 74 -8.87 16.11 -4.41
CA PRO A 74 -9.27 17.52 -4.49
C PRO A 74 -10.60 17.75 -5.22
N ASN A 75 -11.03 16.85 -6.11
CA ASN A 75 -12.32 16.89 -6.77
C ASN A 75 -13.47 16.30 -5.94
N PHE A 76 -13.17 15.73 -4.76
CA PHE A 76 -14.20 15.25 -3.86
C PHE A 76 -15.08 16.41 -3.40
N ARG A 77 -16.39 16.29 -3.64
CA ARG A 77 -17.39 17.25 -3.20
C ARG A 77 -18.25 16.64 -2.10
N LYS A 78 -18.03 17.08 -0.86
CA LYS A 78 -18.91 16.71 0.26
C LYS A 78 -20.33 17.23 -0.03
N LEU A 79 -21.32 16.37 0.07
CA LEU A 79 -22.72 16.78 -0.05
C LEU A 79 -23.09 17.71 1.12
N SER A 80 -23.79 18.80 0.82
CA SER A 80 -24.31 19.74 1.82
C SER A 80 -25.47 19.08 2.58
N ILE A 81 -25.38 19.09 3.91
CA ILE A 81 -26.44 18.56 4.79
C ILE A 81 -27.74 19.33 4.55
N ASP A 82 -27.68 20.66 4.49
CA ASP A 82 -28.87 21.49 4.26
C ASP A 82 -29.52 21.20 2.90
N ALA A 83 -28.70 20.98 1.86
CA ALA A 83 -29.20 20.61 0.55
C ALA A 83 -29.86 19.22 0.56
N ILE A 84 -29.25 18.25 1.26
CA ILE A 84 -29.82 16.90 1.43
C ILE A 84 -31.14 16.98 2.18
N VAL A 85 -31.18 17.66 3.34
CA VAL A 85 -32.39 17.79 4.17
C VAL A 85 -33.51 18.47 3.38
N SER A 86 -33.21 19.57 2.69
CA SER A 86 -34.18 20.27 1.85
C SER A 86 -34.72 19.39 0.73
N ALA A 87 -33.85 18.69 0.00
CA ALA A 87 -34.26 17.77 -1.07
C ALA A 87 -35.09 16.60 -0.52
N TYR A 88 -34.70 16.05 0.63
CA TYR A 88 -35.41 14.96 1.30
C TYR A 88 -36.83 15.37 1.70
N LEU A 89 -37.00 16.52 2.34
CA LEU A 89 -38.30 16.99 2.82
C LEU A 89 -39.27 17.30 1.66
N ARG A 90 -38.77 17.88 0.56
CA ARG A 90 -39.62 18.24 -0.59
C ARG A 90 -40.01 17.07 -1.49
N SER A 91 -39.28 15.96 -1.44
CA SER A 91 -39.47 14.83 -2.38
C SER A 91 -40.58 13.89 -1.91
N LYS A 92 -41.56 13.60 -2.77
CA LYS A 92 -42.66 12.66 -2.48
C LYS A 92 -42.29 11.18 -2.68
N LYS A 93 -41.31 10.91 -3.54
CA LYS A 93 -40.69 9.60 -3.77
C LYS A 93 -39.18 9.78 -3.67
N ARG A 94 -38.48 8.83 -3.04
CA ARG A 94 -37.06 8.97 -2.71
C ARG A 94 -36.31 7.70 -3.12
N ALA A 95 -35.21 7.86 -3.84
CA ALA A 95 -34.22 6.83 -4.04
C ALA A 95 -32.98 7.20 -3.22
N ILE A 96 -32.56 6.31 -2.33
CA ILE A 96 -31.38 6.47 -1.49
C ILE A 96 -30.44 5.34 -1.86
N LEU A 97 -29.27 5.67 -2.39
CA LEU A 97 -28.26 4.70 -2.79
C LEU A 97 -27.19 4.68 -1.69
N LEU A 98 -26.99 3.50 -1.11
CA LEU A 98 -25.97 3.26 -0.10
C LEU A 98 -24.85 2.47 -0.76
N ASP A 99 -23.69 3.11 -0.93
CA ASP A 99 -22.51 2.42 -1.43
C ASP A 99 -21.77 1.75 -0.28
N TYR A 100 -21.60 0.43 -0.39
CA TYR A 100 -20.76 -0.35 0.50
C TYR A 100 -19.57 -0.88 -0.32
N ASP A 101 -18.36 -0.51 0.06
CA ASP A 101 -17.11 -1.03 -0.52
C ASP A 101 -17.04 -0.95 -2.06
N GLY A 102 -17.60 0.11 -2.66
CA GLY A 102 -17.58 0.33 -4.12
C GLY A 102 -18.62 -0.47 -4.90
N THR A 103 -19.66 -1.00 -4.26
CA THR A 103 -20.81 -1.66 -4.91
C THR A 103 -21.49 -0.79 -5.99
N VAL A 104 -21.43 0.54 -5.85
CA VAL A 104 -22.02 1.50 -6.82
C VAL A 104 -20.98 2.04 -7.81
N MET A 105 -19.71 1.64 -7.70
CA MET A 105 -18.66 2.00 -8.64
C MET A 105 -18.63 1.01 -9.81
N PRO A 106 -18.62 1.46 -11.08
CA PRO A 106 -18.47 0.54 -12.20
C PRO A 106 -17.13 -0.20 -12.08
N GLN A 107 -17.14 -1.53 -12.28
CA GLN A 107 -15.97 -2.42 -12.16
C GLN A 107 -14.76 -1.97 -13.00
N THR A 108 -14.97 -1.09 -13.99
CA THR A 108 -13.97 -0.51 -14.88
C THR A 108 -13.22 0.69 -14.31
N SER A 109 -13.67 1.27 -13.18
CA SER A 109 -13.09 2.50 -12.62
C SER A 109 -11.87 2.28 -11.73
N ILE A 110 -11.67 1.07 -11.22
CA ILE A 110 -10.50 0.70 -10.41
C ILE A 110 -9.58 -0.15 -11.28
N ASN A 111 -8.51 0.45 -11.79
CA ASN A 111 -7.45 -0.32 -12.40
C ASN A 111 -6.75 -1.14 -11.29
N LYS A 112 -7.18 -2.39 -11.12
CA LYS A 112 -6.56 -3.36 -10.20
C LYS A 112 -5.24 -3.91 -10.73
N SER A 113 -4.88 -3.58 -11.97
CA SER A 113 -3.55 -3.92 -12.49
C SER A 113 -2.54 -3.20 -11.61
N PRO A 114 -1.53 -3.90 -11.08
CA PRO A 114 -0.47 -3.24 -10.35
C PRO A 114 0.13 -2.17 -11.27
N SER A 115 0.20 -0.93 -10.80
CA SER A 115 0.88 0.13 -11.54
C SER A 115 2.30 -0.33 -11.87
N GLN A 116 2.85 0.11 -12.99
CA GLN A 116 4.26 -0.20 -13.34
C GLN A 116 5.22 0.13 -12.20
N GLU A 117 4.86 1.11 -11.37
CA GLU A 117 5.53 1.49 -10.14
C GLU A 117 5.52 0.38 -9.06
N LYS A 118 4.39 -0.30 -8.82
CA LYS A 118 4.31 -1.44 -7.89
C LYS A 118 5.04 -2.67 -8.43
N LEU A 119 5.06 -2.86 -9.75
CA LEU A 119 5.82 -3.92 -10.41
C LEU A 119 7.33 -3.67 -10.33
N GLY A 120 7.77 -2.42 -10.44
CA GLY A 120 9.17 -2.01 -10.27
C GLY A 120 9.70 -2.28 -8.86
N ILE A 121 8.93 -1.90 -7.82
CA ILE A 121 9.30 -2.15 -6.42
C ILE A 121 9.39 -3.66 -6.13
N ALA A 122 8.45 -4.46 -6.63
CA ALA A 122 8.51 -5.91 -6.47
C ALA A 122 9.77 -6.49 -7.14
N ALA A 123 10.12 -6.04 -8.35
CA ALA A 123 11.31 -6.49 -9.06
C ALA A 123 12.63 -6.05 -8.39
N GLU A 124 12.72 -4.80 -7.88
CA GLU A 124 13.89 -4.29 -7.16
C GLU A 124 14.13 -5.04 -5.84
N HIS A 125 13.08 -5.49 -5.16
CA HIS A 125 13.16 -6.32 -3.96
C HIS A 125 13.20 -7.84 -4.25
N GLY A 126 13.33 -8.25 -5.52
CA GLY A 126 13.50 -9.66 -5.91
C GLY A 126 12.21 -10.50 -5.93
N TYR A 127 11.04 -9.87 -5.77
CA TYR A 127 9.75 -10.51 -5.94
C TYR A 127 9.32 -10.44 -7.42
N TYR A 128 9.70 -11.44 -8.21
CA TYR A 128 9.12 -11.63 -9.54
C TYR A 128 7.79 -12.38 -9.41
N LEU A 129 6.68 -11.73 -9.77
CA LEU A 129 5.40 -12.42 -10.00
C LEU A 129 5.57 -13.29 -11.25
N ARG A 130 5.45 -14.62 -11.08
CA ARG A 130 5.46 -15.60 -12.18
C ARG A 130 4.11 -15.63 -12.88
#